data_AF-A0A923UQI9-F1
#
_entry.id   AF-A0A923UQI9-F1
#
_cell.length_a   1.000
_cell.length_b   1.000
_cell.length_c   1.000
_cell.angle_alpha   90.00
_cell.angle_beta   90.00
_cell.angle_gamma   90.00
#
_symmetry.space_group_name_H-M   'P 1'
#
loop_
_entity.id
_entity.type
_entity.pdbx_description
1 polymer ?
#
loop_
_entity_poly.entity_id
_entity_poly.type
_entity_poly.pdbx_seq_one_letter_code
_entity_poly.pdbx_strand_id
1 'polypeptide(L)'
;MNVFIQNKIAFAKINKTKKVKFKYLCRTLSLLCASSILCNTIQAQNVGINVSNPDASAILDITHTTRGLLIPRVQLVASNNPAPITAPTLSLLVFNLLPAGVFPNDVKTGYYYWNNTKWVGIGTGNAWELIGNSGTSAGTNFIGTIDAQDLVLKTNSVENMRILNSNGNVGIGTNSPTFKLDLLTSASSESAAQFTTTGNVNVQLKGGTGLHQFFRFFENNTGRWEIGNSSADNNKFYFNTAVGAGNLGAQMVIQQNGNVGIGTNAPLDKL
;
A
#
# COMPACT_ATOMS: atom_id res chain seq x y z
N MET A 1 -27.06 -75.49 -78.68
CA MET A 1 -26.51 -74.13 -78.91
C MET A 1 -27.18 -73.03 -78.08
N ASN A 2 -28.46 -73.17 -77.68
CA ASN A 2 -29.25 -72.09 -77.08
C ASN A 2 -28.91 -71.77 -75.60
N VAL A 3 -28.52 -72.77 -74.79
CA VAL A 3 -28.22 -72.60 -73.35
C VAL A 3 -26.91 -71.83 -73.11
N PHE A 4 -25.90 -72.01 -73.96
CA PHE A 4 -24.61 -71.34 -73.83
C PHE A 4 -24.71 -69.82 -74.04
N ILE A 5 -25.55 -69.38 -74.99
CA ILE A 5 -25.76 -67.96 -75.30
C ILE A 5 -26.53 -67.28 -74.14
N GLN A 6 -27.56 -67.94 -73.62
CA GLN A 6 -28.33 -67.45 -72.47
C GLN A 6 -27.45 -67.28 -71.21
N ASN A 7 -26.59 -68.26 -70.92
CA ASN A 7 -25.64 -68.15 -69.80
C ASN A 7 -24.62 -67.01 -69.98
N LYS A 8 -24.13 -66.78 -71.21
CA LYS A 8 -23.20 -65.68 -71.51
C LYS A 8 -23.85 -64.30 -71.33
N ILE A 9 -25.11 -64.16 -71.75
CA ILE A 9 -25.89 -62.92 -71.58
C ILE A 9 -26.22 -62.68 -70.10
N ALA A 10 -26.59 -63.72 -69.36
CA ALA A 10 -26.83 -63.63 -67.92
C ALA A 10 -25.56 -63.19 -67.16
N PHE A 11 -24.40 -63.78 -67.49
CA PHE A 11 -23.12 -63.40 -66.90
C PHE A 11 -22.72 -61.94 -67.22
N ALA A 12 -22.96 -61.50 -68.46
CA ALA A 12 -22.72 -60.12 -68.88
C ALA A 12 -23.64 -59.11 -68.15
N LYS A 13 -24.92 -59.46 -67.96
CA LYS A 13 -25.88 -58.65 -67.17
C LYS A 13 -25.44 -58.55 -65.71
N ILE A 14 -25.05 -59.65 -65.07
CA ILE A 14 -24.56 -59.67 -63.69
C ILE A 14 -23.32 -58.78 -63.53
N ASN A 15 -22.36 -58.86 -64.46
CA ASN A 15 -21.15 -58.03 -64.44
C ASN A 15 -21.45 -56.53 -64.67
N LYS A 16 -22.42 -56.19 -65.53
CA LYS A 16 -22.87 -54.81 -65.73
C LYS A 16 -23.52 -54.24 -64.47
N THR A 17 -24.40 -55.00 -63.82
CA THR A 17 -25.07 -54.59 -62.58
C THR A 17 -24.08 -54.43 -61.42
N LYS A 18 -23.08 -55.32 -61.29
CA LYS A 18 -21.98 -55.18 -60.31
C LYS A 18 -21.15 -53.92 -60.55
N LYS A 19 -20.77 -53.62 -61.80
CA LYS A 19 -20.04 -52.39 -62.15
C LYS A 19 -20.82 -51.11 -61.84
N VAL A 20 -22.14 -51.12 -62.07
CA VAL A 20 -23.01 -49.98 -61.75
C VAL A 20 -23.10 -49.78 -60.24
N LYS A 21 -23.36 -50.85 -59.47
CA LYS A 21 -23.37 -50.79 -57.99
C LYS A 21 -22.03 -50.34 -57.40
N PHE A 22 -20.91 -50.80 -57.99
CA PHE A 22 -19.56 -50.39 -57.57
C PHE A 22 -19.30 -48.90 -57.84
N LYS A 23 -19.76 -48.36 -58.99
CA LYS A 23 -19.68 -46.92 -59.28
C LYS A 23 -20.49 -46.07 -58.30
N TYR A 24 -21.69 -46.50 -57.92
CA TYR A 24 -22.47 -45.81 -56.90
C TYR A 24 -21.78 -45.87 -55.55
N LEU A 25 -21.31 -47.05 -55.12
CA LEU A 25 -20.57 -47.22 -53.87
C LEU A 25 -19.33 -46.31 -53.80
N CYS A 26 -18.52 -46.23 -54.87
CA CYS A 26 -17.38 -45.32 -54.93
C CYS A 26 -17.81 -43.85 -54.84
N ARG A 27 -18.89 -43.44 -55.53
CA ARG A 27 -19.40 -42.05 -55.45
C ARG A 27 -19.87 -41.71 -54.04
N THR A 28 -20.63 -42.59 -53.39
CA THR A 28 -21.09 -42.39 -52.02
C THR A 28 -19.92 -42.33 -51.05
N LEU A 29 -18.90 -43.18 -51.25
CA LEU A 29 -17.69 -43.20 -50.42
C LEU A 29 -16.85 -41.93 -50.62
N SER A 30 -16.73 -41.41 -51.85
CA SER A 30 -16.06 -40.14 -52.14
C SER A 30 -16.80 -38.94 -51.52
N LEU A 31 -18.14 -38.92 -51.56
CA LEU A 31 -18.95 -37.89 -50.89
C LEU A 31 -18.79 -37.93 -49.37
N LEU A 32 -18.73 -39.13 -48.78
CA LEU A 32 -18.51 -39.32 -47.33
C LEU A 32 -17.08 -38.92 -46.89
N CYS A 33 -16.08 -39.18 -47.73
CA CYS A 33 -14.71 -38.68 -47.53
C CYS A 33 -14.64 -37.15 -47.65
N ALA A 34 -15.31 -36.56 -48.63
CA ALA A 34 -15.34 -35.10 -48.79
C ALA A 34 -16.04 -34.41 -47.60
N SER A 35 -17.13 -34.97 -47.07
CA SER A 35 -17.81 -34.41 -45.90
C SER A 35 -17.02 -34.56 -44.59
N SER A 36 -16.22 -35.62 -44.44
CA SER A 36 -15.34 -35.81 -43.28
C SER A 36 -14.09 -34.92 -43.32
N ILE A 37 -13.56 -34.61 -44.51
CA ILE A 37 -12.43 -33.66 -44.68
C ILE A 37 -12.87 -32.22 -44.40
N LEU A 38 -14.13 -31.86 -44.71
CA LEU A 38 -14.72 -30.55 -44.37
C LEU A 38 -15.02 -30.38 -42.86
N CYS A 39 -14.92 -31.44 -42.05
CA CYS A 39 -15.30 -31.45 -40.64
C CYS A 39 -14.11 -31.38 -39.66
N ASN A 40 -12.92 -30.97 -40.10
CA ASN A 40 -11.69 -31.00 -39.27
C ASN A 40 -11.11 -29.63 -38.86
N THR A 41 -11.91 -28.57 -38.81
CA THR A 41 -11.43 -27.27 -38.28
C THR A 41 -12.40 -26.59 -37.34
N ILE A 42 -12.93 -27.33 -36.35
CA ILE A 42 -13.38 -26.68 -35.12
C ILE A 42 -12.14 -26.56 -34.22
N GLN A 43 -11.31 -25.55 -34.48
CA GLN A 43 -10.39 -25.06 -33.45
C GLN A 43 -11.26 -24.65 -32.25
N ALA A 44 -10.83 -24.94 -31.02
CA ALA A 44 -11.49 -24.39 -29.85
C ALA A 44 -11.54 -22.86 -30.01
N GLN A 45 -12.72 -22.31 -30.28
CA GLN A 45 -12.90 -20.88 -30.40
C GLN A 45 -12.94 -20.30 -28.98
N ASN A 46 -12.26 -19.17 -28.78
CA ASN A 46 -12.54 -18.31 -27.65
C ASN A 46 -14.02 -17.90 -27.67
N VAL A 47 -14.61 -17.75 -26.50
CA VAL A 47 -16.01 -17.34 -26.37
C VAL A 47 -16.06 -15.82 -26.53
N GLY A 48 -16.52 -15.37 -27.70
CA GLY A 48 -16.92 -13.98 -27.91
C GLY A 48 -18.37 -13.75 -27.54
N ILE A 49 -18.65 -12.76 -26.70
CA ILE A 49 -20.02 -12.24 -26.50
C ILE A 49 -20.06 -10.81 -27.01
N ASN A 50 -20.83 -10.58 -28.08
CA ASN A 50 -20.91 -9.31 -28.81
C ASN A 50 -19.57 -8.82 -29.41
N VAL A 51 -18.64 -9.74 -29.68
CA VAL A 51 -17.38 -9.48 -30.38
C VAL A 51 -17.14 -10.59 -31.42
N SER A 52 -16.85 -10.21 -32.67
CA SER A 52 -16.72 -11.15 -33.80
C SER A 52 -15.31 -11.71 -33.98
N ASN A 53 -14.31 -11.09 -33.35
CA ASN A 53 -12.93 -11.55 -33.30
C ASN A 53 -12.42 -11.38 -31.86
N PRO A 54 -12.76 -12.32 -30.95
CA PRO A 54 -12.38 -12.20 -29.56
C PRO A 54 -10.85 -12.21 -29.44
N ASP A 55 -10.29 -11.45 -28.49
CA ASP A 55 -8.84 -11.33 -28.33
C ASP A 55 -8.16 -12.71 -28.22
N ALA A 56 -7.07 -12.91 -28.96
CA ALA A 56 -6.38 -14.20 -29.02
C ALA A 56 -5.79 -14.66 -27.68
N SER A 57 -5.60 -13.73 -26.73
CA SER A 57 -5.13 -14.02 -25.37
C SER A 57 -6.26 -14.38 -24.40
N ALA A 58 -7.53 -14.19 -24.78
CA ALA A 58 -8.69 -14.41 -23.92
C ALA A 58 -9.47 -15.66 -24.33
N ILE A 59 -9.86 -16.49 -23.35
CA ILE A 59 -10.82 -17.58 -23.57
C ILE A 59 -12.27 -17.08 -23.56
N LEU A 60 -12.52 -15.95 -22.92
CA LEU A 60 -13.80 -15.25 -22.87
C LEU A 60 -13.54 -13.76 -23.07
N ASP A 61 -14.11 -13.18 -24.13
CA ASP A 61 -14.07 -11.75 -24.44
C ASP A 61 -15.51 -11.24 -24.57
N ILE A 62 -15.83 -10.18 -23.84
CA ILE A 62 -17.17 -9.61 -23.76
C ILE A 62 -17.05 -8.13 -24.06
N THR A 63 -17.64 -7.68 -25.18
CA THR A 63 -17.66 -6.26 -25.53
C THR A 63 -19.08 -5.71 -25.45
N HIS A 64 -19.29 -4.66 -24.64
CA HIS A 64 -20.55 -3.93 -24.59
C HIS A 64 -20.28 -2.51 -24.07
N THR A 65 -21.06 -1.51 -24.50
CA THR A 65 -20.86 -0.10 -24.10
C THR A 65 -21.62 0.30 -22.83
N THR A 66 -22.70 -0.41 -22.50
CA THR A 66 -23.59 -0.07 -21.36
C THR A 66 -23.87 -1.22 -20.38
N ARG A 67 -23.27 -2.40 -20.58
CA ARG A 67 -23.50 -3.60 -19.74
C ARG A 67 -22.17 -4.26 -19.43
N GLY A 68 -22.08 -4.91 -18.27
CA GLY A 68 -20.89 -5.63 -17.83
C GLY A 68 -21.19 -7.09 -17.49
N LEU A 69 -20.21 -7.77 -16.89
CA LEU A 69 -20.32 -9.14 -16.41
C LEU A 69 -20.70 -9.15 -14.92
N LEU A 70 -21.81 -9.83 -14.58
CA LEU A 70 -22.10 -10.17 -13.20
C LEU A 70 -21.38 -11.46 -12.80
N ILE A 71 -20.45 -11.31 -11.86
CA ILE A 71 -19.75 -12.42 -11.20
C ILE A 71 -20.64 -12.98 -10.07
N PRO A 72 -20.51 -14.27 -9.68
CA PRO A 72 -21.24 -14.83 -8.54
C PRO A 72 -21.17 -13.94 -7.29
N ARG A 73 -22.33 -13.57 -6.75
CA ARG A 73 -22.47 -12.74 -5.55
C ARG A 73 -22.73 -13.65 -4.35
N VAL A 74 -21.89 -13.55 -3.33
CA VAL A 74 -21.94 -14.41 -2.14
C VAL A 74 -21.81 -13.58 -0.87
N GLN A 75 -22.21 -14.15 0.28
CA GLN A 75 -21.93 -13.55 1.58
C GLN A 75 -20.78 -14.29 2.23
N LEU A 76 -19.57 -13.73 2.14
CA LEU A 76 -18.41 -14.23 2.85
C LEU A 76 -18.57 -13.96 4.35
N VAL A 77 -18.01 -14.83 5.17
CA VAL A 77 -18.08 -14.75 6.65
C VAL A 77 -16.77 -14.30 7.29
N ALA A 78 -15.63 -14.64 6.67
CA ALA A 78 -14.29 -14.21 7.03
C ALA A 78 -13.35 -14.52 5.86
N SER A 79 -12.22 -13.83 5.74
CA SER A 79 -11.29 -14.03 4.62
C SER A 79 -10.63 -15.41 4.67
N ASN A 80 -10.31 -15.91 5.87
CA ASN A 80 -9.70 -17.23 6.11
C ASN A 80 -10.71 -18.39 6.13
N ASN A 81 -11.96 -18.18 5.75
CA ASN A 81 -12.99 -19.22 5.72
C ASN A 81 -13.48 -19.43 4.27
N PRO A 82 -13.42 -20.66 3.72
CA PRO A 82 -13.89 -20.93 2.35
C PRO A 82 -15.41 -20.72 2.18
N ALA A 83 -16.19 -20.85 3.26
CA ALA A 83 -17.64 -20.63 3.23
C ALA A 83 -18.01 -19.24 2.65
N PRO A 84 -19.08 -19.16 1.86
CA PRO A 84 -20.15 -20.15 1.66
C PRO A 84 -19.86 -21.17 0.55
N ILE A 85 -18.68 -21.11 -0.09
CA ILE A 85 -18.32 -22.01 -1.18
C ILE A 85 -17.55 -23.19 -0.61
N THR A 86 -17.97 -24.41 -0.93
CA THR A 86 -17.26 -25.62 -0.52
C THR A 86 -16.12 -25.89 -1.48
N ALA A 87 -14.91 -26.08 -0.96
CA ALA A 87 -13.70 -26.37 -1.76
C ALA A 87 -13.51 -25.43 -2.97
N PRO A 88 -13.49 -24.10 -2.78
CA PRO A 88 -13.24 -23.16 -3.89
C PRO A 88 -11.88 -23.46 -4.55
N THR A 89 -11.87 -23.45 -5.88
CA THR A 89 -10.65 -23.63 -6.67
C THR A 89 -9.83 -22.34 -6.69
N LEU A 90 -8.50 -22.46 -6.86
CA LEU A 90 -7.60 -21.32 -7.07
C LEU A 90 -8.18 -20.36 -8.12
N SER A 91 -8.10 -19.06 -7.82
CA SER A 91 -8.56 -17.97 -8.69
C SER A 91 -10.09 -17.87 -8.89
N LEU A 92 -10.90 -18.59 -8.11
CA LEU A 92 -12.35 -18.41 -8.15
C LEU A 92 -12.71 -16.97 -7.74
N LEU A 93 -13.33 -16.22 -8.65
CA LEU A 93 -13.74 -14.82 -8.44
C LEU A 93 -15.19 -14.74 -7.97
N VAL A 94 -15.44 -13.96 -6.92
CA VAL A 94 -16.77 -13.68 -6.38
C VAL A 94 -16.90 -12.21 -5.99
N PHE A 95 -18.13 -11.73 -5.84
CA PHE A 95 -18.44 -10.44 -5.23
C PHE A 95 -19.06 -10.67 -3.84
N ASN A 96 -18.40 -10.19 -2.78
CA ASN A 96 -18.91 -10.23 -1.42
C ASN A 96 -19.95 -9.12 -1.19
N LEU A 97 -21.11 -9.49 -0.65
CA LEU A 97 -22.25 -8.58 -0.50
C LEU A 97 -22.11 -7.62 0.69
N LEU A 98 -21.83 -8.12 1.89
CA LEU A 98 -21.76 -7.32 3.12
C LEU A 98 -20.45 -7.54 3.88
N PRO A 99 -20.00 -6.56 4.68
CA PRO A 99 -18.88 -6.76 5.59
C PRO A 99 -19.17 -7.85 6.63
N ALA A 100 -18.15 -8.65 6.98
CA ALA A 100 -18.23 -9.70 8.00
C ALA A 100 -16.85 -10.01 8.60
N GLY A 101 -16.81 -10.76 9.70
CA GLY A 101 -15.57 -11.17 10.37
C GLY A 101 -14.98 -10.09 11.28
N VAL A 102 -13.79 -10.37 11.81
CA VAL A 102 -13.02 -9.47 12.69
C VAL A 102 -11.58 -9.38 12.20
N PHE A 103 -10.93 -8.24 12.40
CA PHE A 103 -9.53 -8.03 12.04
C PHE A 103 -8.64 -9.14 12.65
N PRO A 104 -7.69 -9.73 11.91
CA PRO A 104 -7.23 -9.37 10.55
C PRO A 104 -7.94 -10.11 9.40
N ASN A 105 -9.02 -10.85 9.69
CA ASN A 105 -9.71 -11.70 8.72
C ASN A 105 -11.07 -11.13 8.29
N ASP A 106 -11.33 -9.86 8.56
CA ASP A 106 -12.56 -9.20 8.14
C ASP A 106 -12.61 -9.07 6.61
N VAL A 107 -13.81 -9.27 6.07
CA VAL A 107 -14.13 -9.03 4.66
C VAL A 107 -14.99 -7.79 4.56
N LYS A 108 -14.75 -6.96 3.55
CA LYS A 108 -15.59 -5.82 3.14
C LYS A 108 -16.43 -6.19 1.92
N THR A 109 -17.45 -5.39 1.61
CA THR A 109 -18.14 -5.47 0.31
C THR A 109 -17.15 -5.23 -0.83
N GLY A 110 -17.19 -6.05 -1.88
CA GLY A 110 -16.27 -5.92 -3.02
C GLY A 110 -15.91 -7.24 -3.68
N TYR A 111 -14.99 -7.21 -4.64
CA TYR A 111 -14.52 -8.40 -5.34
C TYR A 111 -13.48 -9.16 -4.53
N TYR A 112 -13.56 -10.49 -4.54
CA TYR A 112 -12.61 -11.40 -3.91
C TYR A 112 -12.24 -12.53 -4.85
N TYR A 113 -10.99 -12.98 -4.79
CA TYR A 113 -10.60 -14.25 -5.37
C TYR A 113 -10.06 -15.22 -4.32
N TRP A 114 -10.25 -16.52 -4.54
CA TRP A 114 -9.68 -17.55 -3.68
C TRP A 114 -8.21 -17.83 -4.05
N ASN A 115 -7.29 -17.79 -3.08
CA ASN A 115 -5.86 -18.03 -3.32
C ASN A 115 -5.36 -19.41 -2.85
N ASN A 116 -6.25 -20.40 -2.72
CA ASN A 116 -6.07 -21.71 -2.06
C ASN A 116 -6.09 -21.72 -0.53
N THR A 117 -5.93 -20.57 0.13
CA THR A 117 -5.89 -20.50 1.61
C THR A 117 -6.90 -19.52 2.19
N LYS A 118 -7.22 -18.44 1.48
CA LYS A 118 -8.14 -17.40 1.90
C LYS A 118 -8.74 -16.66 0.71
N TRP A 119 -9.83 -15.95 0.97
CA TRP A 119 -10.37 -14.92 0.11
C TRP A 119 -9.48 -13.66 0.17
N VAL A 120 -9.00 -13.23 -0.98
CA VAL A 120 -8.20 -12.01 -1.13
C VAL A 120 -9.06 -10.95 -1.79
N GLY A 121 -9.32 -9.86 -1.07
CA GLY A 121 -10.10 -8.73 -1.59
C GLY A 121 -9.29 -7.94 -2.62
N ILE A 122 -9.96 -7.54 -3.69
CA ILE A 122 -9.40 -6.69 -4.75
C ILE A 122 -9.89 -5.26 -4.49
N GLY A 123 -8.96 -4.35 -4.15
CA GLY A 123 -9.29 -2.94 -3.90
C GLY A 123 -10.08 -2.68 -2.61
N THR A 124 -10.08 -3.62 -1.65
CA THR A 124 -10.85 -3.51 -0.41
C THR A 124 -10.05 -2.96 0.79
N GLY A 125 -8.76 -2.65 0.59
CA GLY A 125 -7.93 -2.03 1.63
C GLY A 125 -7.96 -0.51 1.50
N ASN A 126 -8.14 0.19 2.62
CA ASN A 126 -7.92 1.64 2.67
C ASN A 126 -6.42 1.89 2.82
N ALA A 127 -5.75 2.36 1.77
CA ALA A 127 -4.36 2.80 1.82
C ALA A 127 -4.28 4.33 1.97
N TRP A 128 -3.11 4.83 2.40
CA TRP A 128 -2.78 6.24 2.28
C TRP A 128 -2.23 6.49 0.87
N GLU A 129 -2.88 7.37 0.11
CA GLU A 129 -2.62 7.58 -1.32
C GLU A 129 -1.56 8.67 -1.54
N LEU A 130 -0.80 8.57 -2.64
CA LEU A 130 0.26 9.53 -2.99
C LEU A 130 -0.24 10.95 -3.26
N ILE A 131 -1.49 11.08 -3.71
CA ILE A 131 -2.16 12.36 -3.96
C ILE A 131 -3.09 12.78 -2.81
N GLY A 132 -3.07 12.02 -1.71
CA GLY A 132 -3.88 12.25 -0.52
C GLY A 132 -5.24 11.57 -0.52
N ASN A 133 -5.85 11.54 0.67
CA ASN A 133 -7.16 10.94 0.93
C ASN A 133 -8.17 12.04 1.30
N SER A 134 -9.42 11.93 0.83
CA SER A 134 -10.52 12.81 1.24
C SER A 134 -11.44 12.12 2.27
N GLY A 135 -12.20 12.90 3.04
CA GLY A 135 -13.20 12.36 3.98
C GLY A 135 -12.65 11.67 5.25
N THR A 136 -11.38 11.91 5.61
CA THR A 136 -10.75 11.32 6.79
C THR A 136 -11.27 11.94 8.09
N SER A 137 -11.37 11.12 9.16
CA SER A 137 -11.60 11.56 10.54
C SER A 137 -10.40 11.21 11.41
N ALA A 138 -9.88 12.16 12.18
CA ALA A 138 -8.65 11.99 12.99
C ALA A 138 -8.75 10.87 14.04
N GLY A 139 -9.96 10.52 14.50
CA GLY A 139 -10.15 9.41 15.45
C GLY A 139 -10.10 8.01 14.83
N THR A 140 -10.18 7.91 13.50
CA THR A 140 -10.28 6.63 12.77
C THR A 140 -9.18 6.45 11.75
N ASN A 141 -8.74 7.51 11.08
CA ASN A 141 -7.78 7.47 9.98
C ASN A 141 -6.48 8.16 10.38
N PHE A 142 -5.35 7.48 10.18
CA PHE A 142 -4.03 8.01 10.47
C PHE A 142 -2.97 7.29 9.64
N ILE A 143 -1.82 7.94 9.49
CA ILE A 143 -0.57 7.28 9.06
C ILE A 143 0.12 6.80 10.33
N GLY A 144 0.30 5.50 10.48
CA GLY A 144 0.91 4.93 11.68
C GLY A 144 0.80 3.42 11.76
N THR A 145 1.23 2.91 12.89
CA THR A 145 1.16 1.50 13.29
C THR A 145 0.07 1.31 14.35
N ILE A 146 -0.53 0.12 14.41
CA ILE A 146 -1.50 -0.26 15.46
C ILE A 146 -0.96 -1.34 16.40
N ASP A 147 0.28 -1.75 16.18
CA ASP A 147 1.02 -2.71 16.96
C ASP A 147 2.22 -2.05 17.64
N ALA A 148 3.03 -2.85 18.35
CA ALA A 148 4.21 -2.37 19.07
C ALA A 148 5.42 -2.18 18.13
N GLN A 149 5.21 -1.46 17.02
CA GLN A 149 6.23 -1.17 16.01
C GLN A 149 6.36 0.35 15.81
N ASP A 150 7.58 0.78 15.51
CA ASP A 150 7.89 2.18 15.20
C ASP A 150 7.31 2.57 13.83
N LEU A 151 6.89 3.83 13.69
CA LEU A 151 6.60 4.39 12.36
C LEU A 151 7.90 4.88 11.74
N VAL A 152 8.27 4.36 10.56
CA VAL A 152 9.52 4.70 9.87
C VAL A 152 9.25 5.32 8.51
N LEU A 153 9.91 6.45 8.22
CA LEU A 153 9.86 7.14 6.93
C LEU A 153 11.22 7.05 6.23
N LYS A 154 11.20 6.58 4.97
CA LYS A 154 12.40 6.27 4.19
C LYS A 154 12.44 6.97 2.83
N THR A 155 13.64 7.25 2.34
CA THR A 155 13.90 7.59 0.93
C THR A 155 15.00 6.68 0.41
N ASN A 156 14.88 6.16 -0.80
CA ASN A 156 15.85 5.21 -1.37
C ASN A 156 16.22 4.05 -0.42
N SER A 157 15.22 3.51 0.29
CA SER A 157 15.39 2.46 1.32
C SER A 157 16.23 2.85 2.55
N VAL A 158 16.62 4.13 2.68
CA VAL A 158 17.31 4.69 3.85
C VAL A 158 16.30 5.32 4.80
N GLU A 159 16.40 4.98 6.09
CA GLU A 159 15.61 5.61 7.14
C GLU A 159 16.09 7.02 7.41
N ASN A 160 15.17 8.00 7.29
CA ASN A 160 15.46 9.40 7.55
C ASN A 160 14.73 9.92 8.79
N MET A 161 13.55 9.37 9.09
CA MET A 161 12.76 9.75 10.27
C MET A 161 12.06 8.54 10.87
N ARG A 162 11.90 8.54 12.19
CA ARG A 162 11.06 7.58 12.90
C ARG A 162 10.28 8.19 14.05
N ILE A 163 9.23 7.49 14.48
CA ILE A 163 8.53 7.71 15.74
C ILE A 163 8.58 6.42 16.55
N LEU A 164 9.16 6.48 17.76
CA LEU A 164 9.27 5.31 18.63
C LEU A 164 7.90 4.90 19.20
N ASN A 165 7.57 3.62 19.12
CA ASN A 165 6.36 3.05 19.72
C ASN A 165 6.38 3.15 21.25
N SER A 166 7.58 3.12 21.85
CA SER A 166 7.78 3.04 23.30
C SER A 166 7.43 4.33 24.04
N ASN A 167 7.62 5.48 23.40
CA ASN A 167 7.47 6.78 24.07
C ASN A 167 7.08 7.95 23.12
N GLY A 168 6.89 7.68 21.82
CA GLY A 168 6.55 8.69 20.81
C GLY A 168 7.66 9.67 20.47
N ASN A 169 8.92 9.39 20.84
CA ASN A 169 10.04 10.25 20.47
C ASN A 169 10.27 10.22 18.95
N VAL A 170 10.51 11.39 18.38
CA VAL A 170 10.79 11.56 16.95
C VAL A 170 12.30 11.68 16.75
N GLY A 171 12.86 10.82 15.90
CA GLY A 171 14.25 10.92 15.45
C GLY A 171 14.29 11.37 13.99
N ILE A 172 15.16 12.34 13.67
CA ILE A 172 15.54 12.69 12.30
C ILE A 172 17.06 12.50 12.17
N GLY A 173 17.48 11.64 11.25
CA GLY A 173 18.89 11.25 11.11
C GLY A 173 19.41 10.33 12.23
N THR A 174 18.57 9.89 13.16
CA THR A 174 18.89 8.91 14.21
C THR A 174 17.80 7.88 14.37
N ASN A 175 18.19 6.62 14.62
CA ASN A 175 17.27 5.53 14.93
C ASN A 175 16.99 5.36 16.44
N SER A 176 17.69 6.13 17.28
CA SER A 176 17.67 5.99 18.74
C SER A 176 17.40 7.33 19.45
N PRO A 177 16.26 7.99 19.19
CA PRO A 177 15.96 9.29 19.79
C PRO A 177 15.71 9.18 21.30
N THR A 178 16.46 9.96 22.07
CA THR A 178 16.43 10.03 23.53
C THR A 178 15.58 11.18 24.07
N PHE A 179 15.37 12.25 23.30
CA PHE A 179 14.41 13.31 23.58
C PHE A 179 13.20 13.25 22.63
N LYS A 180 12.18 14.06 22.92
CA LYS A 180 10.94 14.10 22.12
C LYS A 180 11.19 14.41 20.65
N LEU A 181 12.22 15.19 20.36
CA LEU A 181 12.76 15.42 19.04
C LEU A 181 14.28 15.38 19.13
N ASP A 182 14.89 14.37 18.50
CA ASP A 182 16.33 14.29 18.30
C ASP A 182 16.65 14.51 16.83
N LEU A 183 17.54 15.45 16.56
CA LEU A 183 18.09 15.75 15.24
C LEU A 183 19.56 15.39 15.27
N LEU A 184 19.99 14.43 14.45
CA LEU A 184 21.38 14.02 14.33
C LEU A 184 21.87 14.26 12.91
N THR A 185 23.00 14.96 12.80
CA THR A 185 23.75 15.14 11.55
C THR A 185 25.05 14.35 11.63
N SER A 186 25.55 13.90 10.48
CA SER A 186 26.76 13.06 10.41
C SER A 186 28.02 13.82 10.01
N ALA A 187 27.90 15.06 9.49
CA ALA A 187 29.04 15.88 9.11
C ALA A 187 29.25 17.07 10.05
N SER A 188 30.52 17.45 10.26
CA SER A 188 30.96 18.47 11.21
C SER A 188 30.47 19.90 10.93
N SER A 189 29.88 20.16 9.76
CA SER A 189 29.44 21.50 9.33
C SER A 189 27.97 21.55 8.91
N GLU A 190 27.21 20.51 9.23
CA GLU A 190 25.77 20.48 8.96
C GLU A 190 24.99 21.14 10.10
N SER A 191 24.06 22.02 9.76
CA SER A 191 23.06 22.52 10.70
C SER A 191 21.99 21.46 10.90
N ALA A 192 21.79 21.00 12.14
CA ALA A 192 20.71 20.06 12.46
C ALA A 192 19.31 20.66 12.24
N ALA A 193 19.17 21.98 12.42
CA ALA A 193 17.96 22.73 12.10
C ALA A 193 18.33 24.12 11.58
N GLN A 194 17.63 24.58 10.54
CA GLN A 194 17.74 25.93 10.00
C GLN A 194 16.35 26.56 9.90
N PHE A 195 16.22 27.81 10.33
CA PHE A 195 14.98 28.60 10.23
C PHE A 195 15.21 29.77 9.28
N THR A 196 14.65 29.71 8.08
CA THR A 196 14.86 30.72 7.03
C THR A 196 13.52 31.17 6.45
N THR A 197 13.39 32.48 6.20
CA THR A 197 12.20 33.12 5.65
C THR A 197 12.59 34.46 5.00
N THR A 198 11.70 35.04 4.20
CA THR A 198 11.87 36.40 3.63
C THR A 198 11.44 37.52 4.58
N GLY A 199 10.91 37.18 5.76
CA GLY A 199 10.52 38.12 6.83
C GLY A 199 11.24 37.88 8.16
N ASN A 200 10.53 38.07 9.28
CA ASN A 200 11.09 37.84 10.62
C ASN A 200 11.08 36.35 11.01
N VAL A 201 12.16 35.87 11.64
CA VAL A 201 12.22 34.56 12.31
C VAL A 201 12.05 34.75 13.81
N ASN A 202 11.12 34.02 14.42
CA ASN A 202 10.96 33.95 15.88
C ASN A 202 11.16 32.51 16.34
N VAL A 203 12.05 32.30 17.33
CA VAL A 203 12.19 31.02 18.05
C VAL A 203 11.65 31.23 19.46
N GLN A 204 10.53 30.59 19.77
CA GLN A 204 9.85 30.74 21.06
C GLN A 204 10.10 29.52 21.96
N LEU A 205 10.51 29.79 23.19
CA LEU A 205 10.52 28.82 24.28
C LEU A 205 9.37 29.17 25.25
N LYS A 206 8.48 28.22 25.54
CA LYS A 206 7.34 28.41 26.45
C LYS A 206 7.34 27.33 27.52
N GLY A 207 7.71 27.70 28.74
CA GLY A 207 7.49 26.86 29.91
C GLY A 207 6.09 27.02 30.47
N GLY A 208 5.67 26.05 31.28
CA GLY A 208 4.53 26.20 32.17
C GLY A 208 4.82 27.17 33.32
N THR A 209 3.80 27.45 34.14
CA THR A 209 3.93 28.31 35.33
C THR A 209 5.03 27.80 36.25
N GLY A 210 5.93 28.71 36.65
CA GLY A 210 7.04 28.37 37.54
C GLY A 210 8.20 27.64 36.86
N LEU A 211 8.19 27.45 35.53
CA LEU A 211 9.28 26.80 34.80
C LEU A 211 10.20 27.77 34.07
N HIS A 212 11.42 27.32 33.79
CA HIS A 212 12.48 28.09 33.17
C HIS A 212 12.61 27.78 31.67
N GLN A 213 13.22 28.69 30.91
CA GLN A 213 13.48 28.50 29.49
C GLN A 213 14.95 28.78 29.23
N PHE A 214 15.66 27.81 28.66
CA PHE A 214 17.09 27.91 28.42
C PHE A 214 17.46 27.39 27.04
N PHE A 215 18.39 28.09 26.40
CA PHE A 215 19.30 27.51 25.43
C PHE A 215 20.50 26.95 26.17
N ARG A 216 20.80 25.67 25.94
CA ARG A 216 21.89 24.97 26.63
C ARG A 216 22.90 24.47 25.62
N PHE A 217 24.16 24.64 25.97
CA PHE A 217 25.30 24.27 25.16
C PHE A 217 26.02 23.13 25.83
N PHE A 218 26.07 21.99 25.14
CA PHE A 218 26.71 20.77 25.61
C PHE A 218 27.92 20.45 24.74
N GLU A 219 28.94 19.85 25.37
CA GLU A 219 30.05 19.21 24.69
C GLU A 219 30.12 17.76 25.20
N ASN A 220 29.92 16.79 24.30
CA ASN A 220 29.90 15.36 24.64
C ASN A 220 29.06 15.06 25.91
N ASN A 221 27.82 15.51 25.93
CA ASN A 221 26.88 15.41 27.05
C ASN A 221 27.26 16.15 28.34
N THR A 222 28.38 16.88 28.36
CA THR A 222 28.75 17.77 29.47
C THR A 222 28.20 19.16 29.21
N GLY A 223 27.34 19.66 30.10
CA GLY A 223 26.80 21.01 29.99
C GLY A 223 27.87 22.07 30.23
N ARG A 224 28.12 22.93 29.23
CA ARG A 224 29.17 23.96 29.26
C ARG A 224 28.61 25.35 29.54
N TRP A 225 27.55 25.74 28.84
CA TRP A 225 26.95 27.06 28.99
C TRP A 225 25.44 26.97 28.93
N GLU A 226 24.74 27.90 29.56
CA GLU A 226 23.32 28.12 29.31
C GLU A 226 22.97 29.60 29.32
N ILE A 227 21.98 29.96 28.52
CA ILE A 227 21.41 31.29 28.41
C ILE A 227 19.90 31.18 28.49
N GLY A 228 19.26 32.00 29.30
CA GLY A 228 17.81 31.96 29.41
C GLY A 228 17.27 32.67 30.64
N ASN A 229 16.02 32.43 30.97
CA ASN A 229 15.35 33.05 32.11
C ASN A 229 14.90 32.02 33.14
N SER A 230 14.94 32.42 34.41
CA SER A 230 14.49 31.60 35.52
C SER A 230 13.30 32.23 36.23
N SER A 231 12.13 31.59 36.12
CA SER A 231 10.94 31.89 36.91
C SER A 231 11.16 31.80 38.43
N ALA A 232 12.16 31.03 38.90
CA ALA A 232 12.46 30.91 40.33
C ALA A 232 13.07 32.19 40.91
N ASP A 233 13.57 33.09 40.06
CA ASP A 233 14.14 34.37 40.47
C ASP A 233 13.54 35.47 39.58
N ASN A 234 12.23 35.62 39.68
CA ASN A 234 11.44 36.68 39.06
C ASN A 234 11.66 36.84 37.53
N ASN A 235 11.90 35.74 36.82
CA ASN A 235 12.19 35.70 35.38
C ASN A 235 13.38 36.59 34.97
N LYS A 236 14.38 36.77 35.84
CA LYS A 236 15.66 37.35 35.44
C LYS A 236 16.26 36.54 34.28
N PHE A 237 17.01 37.23 33.43
CA PHE A 237 17.76 36.62 32.33
C PHE A 237 19.22 36.40 32.74
N TYR A 238 19.79 35.26 32.36
CA TYR A 238 21.08 34.77 32.86
C TYR A 238 22.00 34.33 31.74
N PHE A 239 23.30 34.51 31.98
CA PHE A 239 24.37 33.78 31.32
C PHE A 239 25.15 32.98 32.37
N ASN A 240 25.17 31.66 32.21
CA ASN A 240 25.81 30.73 33.14
C ASN A 240 26.91 29.92 32.42
N THR A 241 28.01 29.66 33.12
CA THR A 241 29.15 28.83 32.67
C THR A 241 28.99 27.34 33.00
N ALA A 242 27.77 26.92 33.35
CA ALA A 242 27.39 25.53 33.52
C ALA A 242 25.87 25.40 33.34
N VAL A 243 25.44 24.28 32.77
CA VAL A 243 24.01 23.96 32.65
C VAL A 243 23.45 23.58 34.03
N GLY A 244 22.27 24.13 34.38
CA GLY A 244 21.59 23.84 35.64
C GLY A 244 22.15 24.59 36.85
N ALA A 245 23.01 25.59 36.64
CA ALA A 245 23.64 26.35 37.73
C ALA A 245 22.67 27.31 38.45
N GLY A 246 21.51 27.59 37.86
CA GLY A 246 20.50 28.47 38.45
C GLY A 246 21.03 29.88 38.72
N ASN A 247 20.61 30.48 39.84
CA ASN A 247 20.99 31.84 40.26
C ASN A 247 22.40 31.95 40.89
N LEU A 248 22.98 30.83 41.35
CA LEU A 248 24.25 30.84 42.10
C LEU A 248 25.48 30.82 41.20
N GLY A 249 25.35 30.42 39.93
CA GLY A 249 26.45 30.34 38.97
C GLY A 249 26.43 31.40 37.87
N ALA A 250 25.55 32.41 37.98
CA ALA A 250 25.39 33.42 36.96
C ALA A 250 26.57 34.37 36.88
N GLN A 251 27.21 34.40 35.72
CA GLN A 251 28.29 35.34 35.43
C GLN A 251 27.74 36.71 35.02
N MET A 252 26.57 36.70 34.37
CA MET A 252 25.81 37.91 34.03
C MET A 252 24.33 37.70 34.29
N VAL A 253 23.69 38.73 34.87
CA VAL A 253 22.25 38.74 35.18
C VAL A 253 21.62 40.03 34.67
N ILE A 254 20.45 39.93 34.05
CA ILE A 254 19.59 41.08 33.73
C ILE A 254 18.27 40.92 34.49
N GLN A 255 17.97 41.89 35.34
CA GLN A 255 16.72 41.94 36.07
C GLN A 255 15.57 42.49 35.22
N GLN A 256 14.33 42.17 35.58
CA GLN A 256 13.14 42.71 34.89
C GLN A 256 13.05 44.24 34.97
N ASN A 257 13.65 44.86 35.99
CA ASN A 257 13.75 46.31 36.11
C ASN A 257 14.88 46.92 35.23
N GLY A 258 15.63 46.08 34.50
CA GLY A 258 16.71 46.49 33.61
C GLY A 258 18.09 46.60 34.24
N ASN A 259 18.24 46.33 35.55
CA ASN A 259 19.56 46.33 36.19
C ASN A 259 20.40 45.15 35.67
N VAL A 260 21.66 45.43 35.32
CA VAL A 260 22.61 44.43 34.81
C VAL A 260 23.67 44.20 35.86
N GLY A 261 23.96 42.92 36.15
CA GLY A 261 25.02 42.51 37.06
C GLY A 261 26.04 41.65 36.33
N ILE A 262 27.32 41.94 36.52
CA ILE A 262 28.44 41.07 36.09
C ILE A 262 29.18 40.66 37.36
N GLY A 263 29.26 39.35 37.62
CA GLY A 263 29.80 38.80 38.88
C GLY A 263 28.91 39.03 40.11
N THR A 264 27.68 39.54 39.94
CA THR A 264 26.66 39.69 40.98
C THR A 264 25.29 39.31 40.44
N ASN A 265 24.46 38.68 41.28
CA ASN A 265 23.10 38.28 40.95
C ASN A 265 21.99 39.21 41.49
N ALA A 266 22.40 40.27 42.20
CA ALA A 266 21.54 41.29 42.77
C ALA A 266 22.09 42.71 42.48
N PRO A 267 22.22 43.12 41.21
CA PRO A 267 22.69 44.47 40.87
C PRO A 267 21.70 45.53 41.38
N LEU A 268 22.21 46.49 42.15
CA LEU A 268 21.39 47.55 42.75
C LEU A 268 21.07 48.67 41.77
N ASP A 269 21.99 48.91 40.82
CA ASP A 269 21.90 50.00 39.86
C ASP A 269 22.09 49.49 38.42
N LYS A 270 21.85 50.39 37.46
CA LYS A 270 22.16 50.14 36.04
C LYS A 270 23.65 50.34 35.81
N LEU A 271 24.23 49.50 34.96
CA LEU A 271 25.58 49.65 34.41
C LEU A 271 25.59 50.58 33.20
#